data_AF-A0A2A3DEN3-F1
#
_entry.id   AF-A0A2A3DEN3-F1
#
_cell.length_a   1.000
_cell.length_b   1.000
_cell.length_c   1.000
_cell.angle_alpha   90.00
_cell.angle_beta   90.00
_cell.angle_gamma   90.00
#
_symmetry.space_group_name_H-M   'P 1'
#
loop_
_entity.id
_entity.type
_entity.pdbx_description
1 polymer ?
#
loop_
_entity_poly.entity_id
_entity_poly.type
_entity_poly.pdbx_seq_one_letter_code
_entity_poly.pdbx_strand_id
1 'polypeptide(L)'
;MRVSALCAMSLEDHISMAQRHVRHGEQHIARQHERIARLRTNSLPTVDALRFLSLLEEVHAMQREHLSRLLSKPGGSKVVSELSAKTQVVKGGKDVISIPDPILRLALELEQELNNVKLKWLTGKPPKGKLH
;
A
#
# COMPACT_ATOMS: atom_id res chain seq x y z
N MET A 1 -34.02 13.80 -8.39
CA MET A 1 -32.97 12.75 -8.37
C MET A 1 -31.83 13.17 -9.28
N ARG A 2 -30.63 13.42 -8.76
CA ARG A 2 -29.39 13.58 -9.54
C ARG A 2 -28.25 12.95 -8.75
N VAL A 3 -28.00 11.67 -9.00
CA VAL A 3 -26.91 10.92 -8.38
C VAL A 3 -25.77 10.84 -9.39
N SER A 4 -24.69 11.52 -9.02
CA SER A 4 -23.28 11.22 -9.30
C SER A 4 -22.81 11.16 -10.76
N ALA A 5 -22.20 12.27 -11.18
CA ALA A 5 -21.22 12.30 -12.25
C ALA A 5 -20.03 11.39 -11.88
N LEU A 6 -19.98 10.19 -12.48
CA LEU A 6 -18.74 9.44 -12.62
C LEU A 6 -17.90 10.16 -13.69
N CYS A 7 -17.11 11.15 -13.27
CA CYS A 7 -16.17 11.82 -14.17
C CYS A 7 -15.17 10.78 -14.70
N ALA A 8 -15.14 10.57 -16.01
CA ALA A 8 -14.08 9.82 -16.67
C ALA A 8 -12.75 10.53 -16.41
N MET A 9 -11.89 9.94 -15.57
CA MET A 9 -10.56 10.48 -15.28
C MET A 9 -9.64 10.26 -16.49
N SER A 10 -8.86 11.29 -16.82
CA SER A 10 -7.91 11.21 -17.93
C SER A 10 -6.68 10.36 -17.54
N LEU A 11 -5.94 9.90 -18.54
CA LEU A 11 -4.64 9.25 -18.31
C LEU A 11 -3.68 10.18 -17.55
N GLU A 12 -3.72 11.48 -17.83
CA GLU A 12 -2.92 12.49 -17.15
C GLU A 12 -3.29 12.58 -15.66
N ASP A 13 -4.59 12.55 -15.33
CA ASP A 13 -5.05 12.53 -13.93
C ASP A 13 -4.56 11.26 -13.21
N HIS A 14 -4.59 10.11 -13.88
CA HIS A 14 -4.09 8.85 -13.33
C HIS A 14 -2.58 8.89 -13.09
N ILE A 15 -1.81 9.45 -14.03
CA ILE A 15 -0.36 9.65 -13.88
C ILE A 15 -0.08 10.58 -12.70
N SER A 16 -0.76 11.72 -12.62
CA SER A 16 -0.61 12.70 -11.55
C SER A 16 -0.90 12.10 -10.17
N MET A 17 -1.98 11.32 -10.06
CA MET A 17 -2.29 10.57 -8.83
C MET A 17 -1.20 9.56 -8.49
N ALA A 18 -0.79 8.72 -9.45
CA ALA A 18 0.23 7.68 -9.23
C ALA A 18 1.57 8.29 -8.79
N GLN A 19 2.00 9.40 -9.41
CA GLN A 19 3.18 10.14 -9.00
C GLN A 19 3.07 10.65 -7.56
N ARG A 20 1.92 11.21 -7.17
CA ARG A 20 1.69 11.67 -5.80
C ARG A 20 1.76 10.51 -4.80
N HIS A 21 1.16 9.36 -5.13
CA HIS A 21 1.21 8.17 -4.27
C HIS A 21 2.64 7.66 -4.09
N VAL A 22 3.42 7.60 -5.17
CA VAL A 22 4.84 7.21 -5.10
C VAL A 22 5.61 8.15 -4.17
N ARG A 23 5.50 9.48 -4.36
CA ARG A 23 6.18 10.46 -3.49
C ARG A 23 5.78 10.35 -2.02
N HIS A 24 4.50 10.18 -1.73
CA HIS A 24 4.01 10.01 -0.37
C HIS A 24 4.54 8.71 0.26
N GLY A 25 4.60 7.63 -0.53
CA GLY A 25 5.16 6.35 -0.11
C GLY A 25 6.65 6.44 0.24
N GLU A 26 7.45 7.14 -0.57
CA GLU A 26 8.88 7.37 -0.30
C GLU A 26 9.09 8.10 1.02
N GLN A 27 8.35 9.18 1.23
CA GLN A 27 8.40 9.94 2.49
C GLN A 27 7.94 9.11 3.69
N HIS A 28 6.97 8.21 3.50
CA HIS A 28 6.51 7.33 4.56
C HIS A 28 7.58 6.29 4.92
N ILE A 29 8.13 5.60 3.94
CA ILE A 29 9.19 4.59 4.12
C ILE A 29 10.41 5.21 4.80
N ALA A 30 10.87 6.38 4.36
CA ALA A 30 11.99 7.09 4.98
C ALA A 30 11.74 7.37 6.48
N ARG A 31 10.53 7.81 6.83
CA ARG A 31 10.13 8.02 8.23
C ARG A 31 10.07 6.73 9.05
N GLN A 32 9.68 5.60 8.44
CA GLN A 32 9.68 4.32 9.13
C GLN A 32 11.09 3.82 9.41
N HIS A 33 12.01 3.95 8.45
CA HIS A 33 13.44 3.69 8.65
C HIS A 33 13.99 4.50 9.84
N GLU A 34 13.71 5.80 9.88
CA GLU A 34 14.15 6.67 10.97
C GLU A 34 13.59 6.23 12.33
N ARG A 35 12.28 5.91 12.39
CA ARG A 35 11.63 5.43 13.62
C ARG A 35 12.25 4.13 14.10
N ILE A 36 12.51 3.19 13.20
CA ILE A 36 13.14 1.91 13.53
C ILE A 36 14.57 2.14 14.04
N ALA A 37 15.35 3.03 13.42
CA ALA A 37 16.68 3.38 13.90
C ALA A 37 16.66 3.96 15.33
N ARG A 38 15.67 4.83 15.63
CA ARG A 38 15.45 5.36 16.98
C ARG A 38 15.07 4.24 17.98
N LEU A 39 14.21 3.30 17.59
CA LEU A 39 13.88 2.14 18.43
C LEU A 39 15.13 1.29 18.75
N ARG A 40 15.97 1.01 17.74
CA ARG A 40 17.22 0.26 17.93
C ARG A 40 18.18 0.97 18.89
N THR A 41 18.33 2.28 18.73
CA THR A 41 19.19 3.10 19.61
C THR A 41 18.74 3.03 21.07
N ASN A 42 17.43 2.96 21.30
CA ASN A 42 16.85 2.82 22.63
C ASN A 42 16.75 1.35 23.12
N SER A 43 17.39 0.40 22.42
CA SER A 43 17.31 -1.03 22.73
C SER A 43 15.87 -1.59 22.78
N LEU A 44 14.95 -0.99 22.03
CA LEU A 44 13.56 -1.44 21.93
C LEU A 44 13.41 -2.53 20.86
N PRO A 45 12.45 -3.46 21.01
CA PRO A 45 12.19 -4.50 20.01
C PRO A 45 11.84 -3.92 18.64
N THR A 46 12.47 -4.43 17.57
CA THR A 46 12.26 -3.95 16.20
C THR A 46 11.90 -5.02 15.18
N VAL A 47 11.84 -6.30 15.58
CA VAL A 47 11.60 -7.43 14.67
C VAL A 47 10.30 -7.26 13.88
N ASP A 48 9.19 -6.97 14.56
CA ASP A 48 7.90 -6.78 13.89
C ASP A 48 7.86 -5.50 13.03
N ALA A 49 8.52 -4.43 13.47
CA ALA A 49 8.61 -3.18 12.72
C ALA A 49 9.42 -3.33 11.42
N LEU A 50 10.49 -4.13 11.46
CA LEU A 50 11.29 -4.47 10.29
C LEU A 50 10.50 -5.33 9.30
N ARG A 51 9.76 -6.34 9.77
CA ARG A 51 8.88 -7.15 8.92
C ARG A 51 7.83 -6.28 8.21
N PHE A 52 7.20 -5.37 8.96
CA PHE A 52 6.23 -4.45 8.39
C PHE A 52 6.86 -3.47 7.38
N LEU A 53 8.04 -2.95 7.67
CA LEU A 53 8.76 -2.07 6.75
C LEU A 53 9.08 -2.76 5.42
N SER A 54 9.51 -4.02 5.45
CA SER A 54 9.75 -4.78 4.21
C SER A 54 8.49 -4.91 3.35
N LEU A 55 7.33 -5.17 3.95
CA LEU A 55 6.06 -5.20 3.21
C LEU A 55 5.70 -3.84 2.58
N LEU A 56 5.94 -2.74 3.30
CA LEU A 56 5.73 -1.40 2.76
C LEU A 56 6.64 -1.11 1.55
N GLU A 57 7.89 -1.54 1.62
CA GLU A 57 8.87 -1.39 0.54
C GLU A 57 8.49 -2.20 -0.71
N GLU A 58 7.98 -3.42 -0.52
CA GLU A 58 7.48 -4.26 -1.62
C GLU A 58 6.28 -3.63 -2.32
N VAL A 59 5.28 -3.16 -1.55
CA VAL A 59 4.11 -2.47 -2.11
C VAL A 59 4.52 -1.20 -2.85
N HIS A 60 5.48 -0.44 -2.29
CA HIS A 60 5.96 0.78 -2.92
C HIS A 60 6.74 0.50 -4.22
N ALA A 61 7.51 -0.59 -4.28
CA ALA A 61 8.16 -1.02 -5.51
C ALA A 61 7.13 -1.31 -6.62
N MET A 62 6.03 -1.98 -6.30
CA MET A 62 4.94 -2.22 -7.25
C MET A 62 4.26 -0.94 -7.72
N GLN A 63 4.09 0.04 -6.83
CA GLN A 63 3.53 1.35 -7.18
C GLN A 63 4.46 2.11 -8.16
N ARG A 64 5.78 2.05 -7.94
CA ARG A 64 6.77 2.62 -8.87
C ARG A 64 6.74 1.93 -10.23
N GLU A 65 6.64 0.60 -10.25
CA GLU A 65 6.50 -0.16 -11.49
C GLU A 65 5.23 0.22 -12.26
N HIS A 66 4.11 0.34 -11.55
CA HIS A 66 2.85 0.79 -12.13
C HIS A 66 2.97 2.19 -12.76
N LEU A 67 3.59 3.14 -12.04
CA LEU A 67 3.86 4.47 -12.57
C LEU A 67 4.76 4.42 -13.82
N SER A 68 5.82 3.60 -13.80
CA SER A 68 6.70 3.42 -14.96
C SER A 68 5.92 2.94 -16.20
N ARG A 69 4.96 2.01 -16.01
CA ARG A 69 4.10 1.50 -17.09
C ARG A 69 3.10 2.55 -17.59
N LEU A 70 2.60 3.42 -16.71
CA LEU A 70 1.73 4.53 -17.13
C LEU A 70 2.51 5.55 -17.98
N LEU A 71 3.74 5.88 -17.57
CA LEU A 71 4.60 6.85 -18.27
C LEU A 71 5.13 6.33 -19.62
N SER A 72 5.28 5.01 -19.78
CA SER A 72 5.75 4.42 -21.04
C SER A 72 4.65 4.27 -22.09
N LYS A 73 3.38 4.55 -21.75
CA LYS A 73 2.26 4.40 -22.68
C LYS A 73 2.20 5.64 -23.60
N PRO A 74 2.36 5.49 -24.94
CA PRO A 74 2.24 6.61 -25.85
C PRO A 74 0.82 7.18 -25.79
N GLY A 75 0.72 8.50 -25.67
CA GLY A 75 -0.54 9.25 -25.52
C GLY A 75 -1.44 9.12 -26.75
N GLY A 76 -2.16 8.01 -26.85
CA GLY A 76 -3.04 7.75 -27.98
C GLY A 76 -3.33 6.26 -28.19
N SER A 77 -3.95 5.58 -27.24
CA SER A 77 -4.74 4.39 -27.58
C SER A 77 -5.78 4.07 -26.51
N LYS A 78 -7.01 3.99 -27.00
CA LYS A 78 -8.24 3.56 -26.34
C LYS A 78 -7.97 2.51 -25.25
N VAL A 79 -8.35 2.83 -24.03
CA VAL A 79 -8.30 1.91 -22.88
C VAL A 79 -9.36 0.84 -23.09
N VAL A 80 -9.01 -0.30 -23.70
CA VAL A 80 -9.75 -1.55 -23.56
C VAL A 80 -8.76 -2.70 -23.48
N SER A 81 -8.81 -3.38 -22.33
CA SER A 81 -8.67 -4.83 -22.16
C SER A 81 -7.47 -5.52 -22.81
N GLU A 82 -6.46 -5.82 -22.00
CA GLU A 82 -5.86 -7.15 -21.96
C GLU A 82 -4.95 -7.25 -20.72
N LEU A 83 -5.53 -7.66 -19.60
CA LEU A 83 -4.81 -8.30 -18.51
C LEU A 83 -5.43 -9.69 -18.35
N SER A 84 -5.10 -10.54 -19.32
CA SER A 84 -5.30 -11.98 -19.27
C SER A 84 -4.31 -12.57 -18.25
N ALA A 85 -4.83 -12.93 -17.08
CA ALA A 85 -4.82 -14.31 -16.59
C ALA A 85 -5.16 -14.32 -15.08
N LYS A 86 -6.29 -14.98 -14.78
CA LYS A 86 -6.74 -15.43 -13.44
C LYS A 86 -7.56 -14.44 -12.60
N THR A 87 -8.67 -13.96 -13.18
CA THR A 87 -9.73 -13.26 -12.43
C THR A 87 -10.74 -14.26 -11.87
N GLN A 88 -10.89 -14.32 -10.54
CA GLN A 88 -12.03 -14.98 -9.91
C GLN A 88 -13.17 -13.94 -9.77
N VAL A 89 -14.29 -14.24 -10.41
CA VAL A 89 -15.48 -13.39 -10.51
C VAL A 89 -16.25 -13.43 -9.19
N VAL A 90 -16.31 -12.30 -8.47
CA VAL A 90 -17.41 -12.00 -7.54
C VAL A 90 -18.38 -11.09 -8.28
N LYS A 91 -19.57 -11.62 -8.55
CA LYS A 91 -20.63 -10.98 -9.33
C LYS A 91 -21.33 -9.90 -8.49
N GLY A 92 -21.11 -8.64 -8.82
CA GLY A 92 -21.90 -7.47 -8.42
C GLY A 92 -21.76 -6.42 -9.51
N GLY A 93 -22.88 -5.98 -10.09
CA GLY A 93 -22.92 -5.36 -11.42
C GLY A 93 -22.18 -4.03 -11.59
N LYS A 94 -21.49 -3.96 -12.75
CA LYS A 94 -21.02 -2.81 -13.54
C LYS A 94 -20.04 -1.84 -12.86
N ASP A 95 -18.85 -1.83 -13.46
CA ASP A 95 -17.74 -0.89 -13.32
C ASP A 95 -16.93 -0.97 -12.02
N VAL A 96 -16.43 -2.19 -11.73
CA VAL A 96 -15.35 -2.37 -10.75
C VAL A 96 -14.02 -2.29 -11.49
N ILE A 97 -13.28 -1.20 -11.29
CA ILE A 97 -11.87 -1.11 -11.66
C ILE A 97 -11.16 -2.25 -10.92
N SER A 98 -10.67 -3.24 -11.68
CA SER A 98 -9.90 -4.35 -11.12
C SER A 98 -8.55 -3.82 -10.63
N ILE A 99 -8.42 -3.64 -9.32
CA ILE A 99 -7.12 -3.45 -8.68
C ILE A 99 -6.34 -4.76 -8.89
N PRO A 100 -5.08 -4.73 -9.36
CA PRO A 100 -4.30 -5.95 -9.51
C PRO A 100 -4.25 -6.72 -8.18
N ASP A 101 -4.65 -8.00 -8.22
CA ASP A 101 -4.65 -8.94 -7.09
C ASP A 101 -3.42 -8.89 -6.17
N PRO A 102 -2.17 -8.69 -6.64
CA PRO A 102 -1.04 -8.62 -5.71
C PRO A 102 -1.06 -7.38 -4.81
N ILE A 103 -1.62 -6.24 -5.26
CA ILE A 103 -1.73 -5.04 -4.42
C ILE A 103 -2.81 -5.24 -3.35
N LEU A 104 -3.94 -5.87 -3.71
CA LEU A 104 -4.99 -6.21 -2.74
C LEU A 104 -4.48 -7.24 -1.73
N ARG A 105 -3.76 -8.27 -2.19
CA ARG A 105 -3.17 -9.29 -1.31
C ARG A 105 -2.18 -8.66 -0.32
N LEU A 106 -1.25 -7.84 -0.80
CA LEU A 106 -0.30 -7.16 0.06
C LEU A 106 -0.96 -6.11 0.97
N ALA A 107 -2.03 -5.45 0.52
CA ALA A 107 -2.81 -4.56 1.38
C ALA A 107 -3.49 -5.33 2.52
N LEU A 108 -4.02 -6.52 2.24
CA LEU A 108 -4.56 -7.45 3.23
C LEU A 108 -3.46 -7.96 4.18
N GLU A 109 -2.29 -8.32 3.66
CA GLU A 109 -1.13 -8.73 4.49
C GLU A 109 -0.65 -7.58 5.39
N LEU A 110 -0.58 -6.35 4.87
CA LEU A 110 -0.27 -5.14 5.65
C LEU A 110 -1.31 -4.90 6.76
N GLU A 111 -2.60 -5.05 6.44
CA GLU A 111 -3.68 -4.89 7.42
C GLU A 111 -3.61 -5.97 8.51
N GLN A 112 -3.34 -7.22 8.13
CA GLN A 112 -3.14 -8.33 9.07
C GLN A 112 -1.94 -8.09 9.97
N GLU A 113 -0.81 -7.63 9.42
CA GLU A 113 0.39 -7.31 10.20
C GLU A 113 0.16 -6.15 11.17
N LEU A 114 -0.54 -5.09 10.75
CA LEU A 114 -0.95 -4.01 11.65
C LEU A 114 -1.82 -4.52 12.80
N ASN A 115 -2.78 -5.40 12.51
CA ASN A 115 -3.63 -6.01 13.51
C ASN A 115 -2.83 -6.94 14.45
N ASN A 116 -1.87 -7.70 13.94
CA ASN A 116 -0.99 -8.56 14.74
C ASN A 116 -0.11 -7.74 15.68
N VAL A 117 0.51 -6.67 15.19
CA VAL A 117 1.31 -5.75 16.02
C VAL A 117 0.45 -5.12 17.11
N LYS A 118 -0.76 -4.67 16.76
CA LYS A 118 -1.72 -4.10 17.72
C LYS A 118 -2.12 -5.10 18.80
N LEU A 119 -2.43 -6.34 18.43
CA LEU A 119 -2.76 -7.41 19.38
C LEU A 119 -1.56 -7.74 20.29
N LYS A 120 -0.36 -7.87 19.74
CA LYS A 120 0.86 -8.07 20.54
C LYS A 120 1.07 -6.97 21.58
N TRP A 121 0.87 -5.71 21.20
CA TRP A 121 0.97 -4.58 22.13
C TRP A 121 -0.10 -4.62 23.24
N LEU A 122 -1.34 -5.01 22.90
CA LEU A 122 -2.43 -5.13 23.88
C LEU A 122 -2.23 -6.31 24.85
N THR A 123 -1.55 -7.38 24.42
CA THR A 123 -1.25 -8.56 25.24
C THR A 123 0.11 -8.49 25.96
N GLY A 124 0.95 -7.51 25.60
CA GLY A 124 2.25 -7.27 26.22
C GLY A 124 2.07 -6.76 27.63
N LYS A 125 2.46 -7.58 28.62
CA LYS A 125 2.51 -7.16 30.03
C LYS A 125 3.49 -5.98 30.15
N PRO A 126 3.12 -4.84 30.76
CA PRO A 126 4.07 -3.75 30.97
C PRO A 126 5.24 -4.28 31.81
N PRO A 127 6.49 -3.86 31.53
CA PRO A 127 7.61 -4.26 32.36
C PRO A 127 7.32 -3.78 33.79
N LYS A 128 7.23 -4.73 34.73
CA LYS A 128 7.15 -4.44 36.16
C LYS A 128 8.48 -3.86 36.62
N GLY A 129 8.68 -2.57 36.35
CA GLY A 129 9.73 -1.79 36.98
C GLY A 129 9.40 -1.68 38.47
N LYS A 130 10.15 -2.40 39.30
CA LYS A 130 10.22 -2.11 40.73
C LYS A 130 10.83 -0.72 40.85
N LEU A 131 10.03 0.23 41.34
CA LEU A 131 10.57 1.45 41.95
C LEU A 131 11.32 1.01 43.21
N HIS A 132 12.64 1.13 43.17
CA HIS A 132 13.50 1.17 44.35
C HIS A 132 14.12 2.57 44.41
#